data_AF-A0A4Z0R8N6-F1
#
_entry.id   AF-A0A4Z0R8N6-F1
#
_cell.length_a   1.000
_cell.length_b   1.000
_cell.length_c   1.000
_cell.angle_alpha   90.00
_cell.angle_beta   90.00
_cell.angle_gamma   90.00
#
_symmetry.space_group_name_H-M   'P 1'
#
loop_
_entity.id
_entity.type
_entity.pdbx_description
1 polymer ?
#
loop_
_entity_poly.entity_id
_entity_poly.type
_entity_poly.pdbx_seq_one_letter_code
_entity_poly.pdbx_strand_id
1 'polypeptide(L)'
;MKKIMVTVLAVILTLVTSTSVFAATPGDGSKLDKRIVKLQESQQKIEEIKARNLEKQSKLATKKEEFEGFKLDLTEHRQDVLKNRENNISVVELNNQLRLTLAQKLEELKDSGSVIPEETTAQLKAHNAQIAELANSLKDTKGQIKDIVEKYKGFIKEKDYAAMDTAFAEIASIQTYRLDILNQINSILQEMNNLL
;
A
#
# COMPACT_ATOMS: atom_id res chain seq x y z
N MET A 1 -39.22 -36.72 5.07
CA MET A 1 -37.80 -36.86 5.47
C MET A 1 -37.11 -35.51 5.35
N LYS A 2 -36.22 -35.22 6.30
CA LYS A 2 -35.86 -33.90 6.83
C LYS A 2 -35.17 -32.96 5.82
N LYS A 3 -35.64 -31.71 5.77
CA LYS A 3 -34.93 -30.55 5.18
C LYS A 3 -33.74 -30.22 6.08
N ILE A 4 -32.53 -30.21 5.54
CA ILE A 4 -31.34 -29.73 6.25
C ILE A 4 -31.19 -28.25 5.91
N MET A 5 -31.59 -27.38 6.84
CA MET A 5 -31.23 -25.96 6.83
C MET A 5 -29.72 -25.87 7.06
N VAL A 6 -29.00 -25.27 6.11
CA VAL A 6 -27.61 -24.87 6.31
C VAL A 6 -27.64 -23.48 6.96
N THR A 7 -27.47 -23.45 8.27
CA THR A 7 -27.33 -22.23 9.07
C THR A 7 -25.98 -21.59 8.72
N VAL A 8 -26.01 -20.46 8.03
CA VAL A 8 -24.84 -19.60 7.82
C VAL A 8 -24.48 -18.98 9.17
N LEU A 9 -23.43 -19.52 9.79
CA LEU A 9 -22.88 -18.99 11.04
C LEU A 9 -22.12 -17.70 10.72
N ALA A 10 -22.78 -16.56 10.89
CA ALA A 10 -22.15 -15.25 10.84
C ALA A 10 -21.21 -15.10 12.05
N VAL A 11 -19.93 -15.40 11.86
CA VAL A 11 -18.88 -15.05 12.83
C VAL A 11 -18.58 -13.57 12.65
N ILE A 12 -19.30 -12.74 13.42
CA ILE A 12 -18.97 -11.34 13.63
C ILE A 12 -17.68 -11.32 14.45
N LEU A 13 -16.54 -11.19 13.78
CA LEU A 13 -15.27 -10.92 14.43
C LEU A 13 -15.30 -9.45 14.88
N THR A 14 -15.70 -9.21 16.12
CA THR A 14 -15.52 -7.93 16.81
C THR A 14 -14.02 -7.65 16.95
N LEU A 15 -13.43 -6.98 15.97
CA LEU A 15 -12.11 -6.38 16.12
C LEU A 15 -12.24 -5.16 17.02
N VAL A 16 -11.73 -5.35 18.23
CA VAL A 16 -11.52 -4.36 19.27
C VAL A 16 -10.87 -3.11 18.65
N THR A 17 -11.62 -2.02 18.58
CA THR A 17 -11.10 -0.68 18.33
C THR A 17 -10.37 -0.23 19.59
N SER A 18 -9.10 -0.63 19.74
CA SER A 18 -8.20 0.03 20.68
C SER A 18 -7.92 1.43 20.16
N THR A 19 -8.72 2.39 20.61
CA THR A 19 -8.49 3.82 20.42
C THR A 19 -7.28 4.24 21.24
N SER A 20 -6.10 4.08 20.64
CA SER A 20 -4.90 4.76 21.09
C SER A 20 -5.09 6.26 20.80
N VAL A 21 -5.64 6.99 21.77
CA VAL A 21 -5.69 8.45 21.76
C VAL A 21 -4.25 8.95 21.87
N PHE A 22 -3.60 9.14 20.72
CA PHE A 22 -2.36 9.91 20.65
C PHE A 22 -2.72 11.38 20.77
N ALA A 23 -2.27 12.00 21.86
CA ALA A 23 -2.35 13.43 22.07
C ALA A 23 -1.68 14.16 20.90
N ALA A 24 -2.50 14.81 20.07
CA ALA A 24 -2.03 15.61 18.95
C ALA A 24 -1.43 16.92 19.48
N THR A 25 -0.13 17.11 19.28
CA THR A 25 0.47 18.44 19.23
C THR A 25 -0.20 19.25 18.10
N PRO A 26 -0.58 20.53 18.33
CA PRO A 26 -1.28 21.32 17.33
C PRO A 26 -0.30 21.78 16.26
N GLY A 27 -0.16 20.98 15.22
CA GLY A 27 0.65 21.27 14.05
C GLY A 27 0.41 20.24 12.95
N ASP A 28 -0.41 20.62 11.96
CA ASP A 28 -0.62 19.92 10.68
C ASP A 28 -1.40 18.59 10.68
N GLY A 29 -2.53 18.52 11.42
CA GLY A 29 -3.47 17.38 11.40
C GLY A 29 -4.04 17.06 10.00
N SER A 30 -4.08 18.04 9.08
CA SER A 30 -4.71 17.90 7.76
C SER A 30 -4.06 16.85 6.85
N LYS A 31 -2.76 16.57 7.01
CA LYS A 31 -2.01 15.60 6.19
C LYS A 31 -2.07 14.19 6.77
N LEU A 32 -2.05 14.07 8.11
CA LEU A 32 -2.27 12.80 8.80
C LEU A 32 -3.70 12.29 8.58
N ASP A 33 -4.69 13.19 8.63
CA ASP A 33 -6.08 12.86 8.37
C ASP A 33 -6.28 12.32 6.93
N LYS A 34 -5.66 12.95 5.92
CA LYS A 34 -5.71 12.45 4.53
C LYS A 34 -5.06 11.07 4.36
N ARG A 35 -3.98 10.78 5.09
CA ARG A 35 -3.31 9.47 5.08
C ARG A 35 -4.18 8.38 5.72
N ILE A 36 -4.80 8.69 6.85
CA ILE A 36 -5.75 7.80 7.54
C ILE A 36 -6.95 7.51 6.63
N VAL A 37 -7.51 8.54 5.98
CA VAL A 37 -8.64 8.41 5.04
C VAL A 37 -8.28 7.50 3.86
N LYS A 38 -7.12 7.68 3.21
CA LYS A 38 -6.70 6.79 2.11
C LYS A 38 -6.49 5.34 2.53
N LEU A 39 -5.98 5.11 3.74
CA LEU A 39 -5.83 3.77 4.30
C LEU A 39 -7.19 3.13 4.61
N GLN A 40 -8.12 3.92 5.16
CA GLN A 40 -9.50 3.49 5.43
C GLN A 40 -10.27 3.19 4.13
N GLU A 41 -10.12 4.02 3.10
CA GLU A 41 -10.70 3.77 1.76
C GLU A 41 -10.14 2.49 1.14
N SER A 42 -8.84 2.24 1.32
CA SER A 42 -8.20 1.01 0.84
C SER A 42 -8.70 -0.21 1.60
N GLN A 43 -8.88 -0.11 2.93
CA GLN A 43 -9.51 -1.15 3.75
C GLN A 43 -10.97 -1.40 3.37
N GLN A 44 -11.76 -0.35 3.11
CA GLN A 44 -13.13 -0.50 2.62
C GLN A 44 -13.17 -1.22 1.28
N LYS A 45 -12.29 -0.85 0.32
CA LYS A 45 -12.20 -1.57 -0.96
C LYS A 45 -11.83 -3.04 -0.79
N ILE A 46 -10.94 -3.38 0.14
CA ILE A 46 -10.61 -4.77 0.47
C ILE A 46 -11.85 -5.51 1.00
N GLU A 47 -12.59 -4.91 1.93
CA GLU A 47 -13.80 -5.53 2.48
C GLU A 47 -14.91 -5.68 1.43
N GLU A 48 -15.06 -4.72 0.51
CA GLU A 48 -15.97 -4.82 -0.63
C GLU A 48 -15.57 -5.93 -1.61
N ILE A 49 -14.27 -6.09 -1.87
CA ILE A 49 -13.75 -7.18 -2.70
C ILE A 49 -13.99 -8.52 -2.01
N LYS A 50 -13.72 -8.64 -0.70
CA LYS A 50 -14.03 -9.84 0.09
C LYS A 50 -15.52 -10.20 0.02
N ALA A 51 -16.40 -9.21 0.18
CA ALA A 51 -17.85 -9.41 0.08
C ALA A 51 -18.28 -9.87 -1.31
N ARG A 52 -17.76 -9.23 -2.38
CA ARG A 52 -17.99 -9.65 -3.77
C ARG A 52 -17.48 -11.06 -4.05
N ASN A 53 -16.34 -11.43 -3.47
CA ASN A 53 -15.72 -12.74 -3.67
C ASN A 53 -16.49 -13.85 -2.97
N LEU A 54 -16.96 -13.61 -1.74
CA LEU A 54 -17.89 -14.49 -1.04
C LEU A 54 -19.19 -14.69 -1.83
N GLU A 55 -19.74 -13.61 -2.40
CA GLU A 55 -20.94 -13.67 -3.22
C GLU A 55 -20.70 -14.43 -4.53
N LYS A 56 -19.58 -14.21 -5.21
CA LYS A 56 -19.17 -14.98 -6.41
C LYS A 56 -18.98 -16.46 -6.10
N GLN A 57 -18.36 -16.80 -4.96
CA GLN A 57 -18.23 -18.19 -4.49
C GLN A 57 -19.59 -18.88 -4.34
N SER A 58 -20.62 -18.16 -3.89
CA SER A 58 -21.97 -18.70 -3.71
C SER A 58 -22.74 -18.93 -5.04
N LYS A 59 -22.33 -18.27 -6.13
CA LYS A 59 -23.02 -18.31 -7.44
C LYS A 59 -22.44 -19.32 -8.42
N LEU A 60 -21.29 -19.91 -8.13
CA LEU A 60 -20.67 -20.92 -8.97
C LEU A 60 -21.26 -22.29 -8.61
N ALA A 61 -21.88 -22.96 -9.59
CA ALA A 61 -22.74 -24.13 -9.36
C ALA A 61 -22.06 -25.49 -9.68
N THR A 62 -20.88 -25.49 -10.34
CA THR A 62 -20.14 -26.73 -10.68
C THR A 62 -18.61 -26.54 -10.61
N LYS A 63 -17.88 -27.60 -10.23
CA LYS A 63 -16.41 -27.61 -10.10
C LYS A 63 -15.61 -27.16 -11.33
N LYS A 64 -16.17 -27.27 -12.55
CA LYS A 64 -15.48 -26.94 -13.81
C LYS A 64 -15.68 -25.47 -14.20
N GLU A 65 -16.87 -24.94 -14.02
CA GLU A 65 -17.19 -23.52 -14.23
C GLU A 65 -16.60 -22.66 -13.11
N GLU A 66 -16.56 -23.18 -11.88
CA GLU A 66 -15.81 -22.63 -10.74
C GLU A 66 -14.34 -22.41 -11.10
N PHE A 67 -13.71 -23.35 -11.81
CA PHE A 67 -12.27 -23.33 -12.06
C PHE A 67 -11.86 -22.40 -13.21
N GLU A 68 -12.62 -22.33 -14.30
CA GLU A 68 -12.26 -21.51 -15.47
C GLU A 68 -12.61 -20.03 -15.30
N GLY A 69 -13.77 -19.70 -14.70
CA GLY A 69 -14.11 -18.32 -14.35
C GLY A 69 -13.16 -17.74 -13.31
N PHE A 70 -12.82 -18.54 -12.30
CA PHE A 70 -11.83 -18.16 -11.29
C PHE A 70 -10.43 -17.93 -11.88
N LYS A 71 -9.96 -18.78 -12.80
CA LYS A 71 -8.66 -18.58 -13.46
C LYS A 71 -8.56 -17.25 -14.19
N LEU A 72 -9.64 -16.82 -14.84
CA LEU A 72 -9.69 -15.55 -15.55
C LEU A 72 -9.56 -14.38 -14.58
N ASP A 73 -10.38 -14.35 -13.52
CA ASP A 73 -10.32 -13.32 -12.48
C ASP A 73 -8.94 -13.29 -11.79
N LEU A 74 -8.38 -14.47 -11.47
CA LEU A 74 -7.05 -14.58 -10.88
C LEU A 74 -5.93 -14.06 -11.80
N THR A 75 -6.14 -14.16 -13.11
CA THR A 75 -5.16 -13.68 -14.10
C THR A 75 -5.15 -12.16 -14.14
N GLU A 76 -6.31 -11.51 -14.07
CA GLU A 76 -6.43 -10.05 -14.00
C GLU A 76 -5.76 -9.51 -12.72
N HIS A 77 -6.10 -10.07 -11.56
CA HIS A 77 -5.49 -9.68 -10.29
C HIS A 77 -3.97 -9.91 -10.25
N ARG A 78 -3.49 -10.99 -10.89
CA ARG A 78 -2.06 -11.23 -11.04
C ARG A 78 -1.39 -10.18 -11.92
N GLN A 79 -2.03 -9.76 -13.01
CA GLN A 79 -1.51 -8.69 -13.87
C GLN A 79 -1.42 -7.37 -13.12
N ASP A 80 -2.43 -7.03 -12.33
CA ASP A 80 -2.42 -5.83 -11.48
C ASP A 80 -1.28 -5.84 -10.47
N VAL A 81 -1.06 -6.97 -9.79
CA VAL A 81 0.05 -7.12 -8.83
C VAL A 81 1.42 -6.99 -9.52
N LEU A 82 1.57 -7.50 -10.75
CA LEU A 82 2.80 -7.37 -11.53
C LEU A 82 3.02 -5.91 -11.97
N LYS A 83 1.99 -5.27 -12.53
CA LYS A 83 2.05 -3.86 -12.94
C LYS A 83 2.35 -2.93 -11.76
N ASN A 84 1.70 -3.15 -10.62
CA ASN A 84 1.94 -2.38 -9.41
C ASN A 84 3.35 -2.59 -8.88
N ARG A 85 3.89 -3.81 -8.98
CA ARG A 85 5.29 -4.08 -8.64
C ARG A 85 6.25 -3.31 -9.55
N GLU A 86 6.04 -3.34 -10.86
CA GLU A 86 6.86 -2.60 -11.82
C GLU A 86 6.82 -1.10 -11.54
N ASN A 87 5.63 -0.53 -11.34
CA ASN A 87 5.46 0.87 -10.96
C ASN A 87 6.24 1.21 -9.67
N ASN A 88 6.14 0.37 -8.63
CA ASN A 88 6.91 0.59 -7.40
C ASN A 88 8.42 0.60 -7.66
N ILE A 89 8.93 -0.31 -8.50
CA ILE A 89 10.35 -0.35 -8.87
C ILE A 89 10.76 0.93 -9.59
N SER A 90 10.01 1.35 -10.61
CA SER A 90 10.31 2.56 -11.38
C SER A 90 10.28 3.83 -10.51
N VAL A 91 9.33 3.94 -9.57
CA VAL A 91 9.26 5.10 -8.67
C VAL A 91 10.39 5.10 -7.65
N VAL A 92 10.85 3.94 -7.16
CA VAL A 92 12.06 3.82 -6.33
C VAL A 92 13.30 4.24 -7.11
N GLU A 93 13.42 3.87 -8.38
CA GLU A 93 14.53 4.29 -9.23
C GLU A 93 14.58 5.81 -9.38
N LEU A 94 13.43 6.45 -9.67
CA LEU A 94 13.32 7.91 -9.71
C LEU A 94 13.69 8.55 -8.36
N ASN A 95 13.29 7.93 -7.23
CA ASN A 95 13.67 8.41 -5.90
C ASN A 95 15.19 8.46 -5.71
N ASN A 96 15.88 7.38 -6.12
CA ASN A 96 17.32 7.28 -6.04
C ASN A 96 18.00 8.32 -6.94
N GLN A 97 17.51 8.51 -8.16
CA GLN A 97 18.02 9.53 -9.08
C GLN A 97 17.89 10.93 -8.48
N LEU A 98 16.72 11.30 -7.95
CA LEU A 98 16.50 12.61 -7.34
C LEU A 98 17.39 12.85 -6.11
N ARG A 99 17.67 11.81 -5.32
CA ARG A 99 18.62 11.89 -4.19
C ARG A 99 20.05 12.10 -4.66
N LEU A 100 20.46 11.42 -5.73
CA LEU A 100 21.78 11.61 -6.32
C LEU A 100 21.93 13.03 -6.87
N THR A 101 20.93 13.54 -7.60
CA THR A 101 20.91 14.92 -8.10
C THR A 101 21.00 15.92 -6.95
N LEU A 102 20.25 15.71 -5.86
CA LEU A 102 20.29 16.58 -4.70
C LEU A 102 21.68 16.60 -4.05
N ALA A 103 22.30 15.43 -3.91
CA ALA A 103 23.65 15.30 -3.37
C ALA A 103 24.69 16.00 -4.26
N GLN A 104 24.57 15.87 -5.58
CA GLN A 104 25.45 16.53 -6.55
C GLN A 104 25.34 18.06 -6.44
N LYS A 105 24.13 18.61 -6.43
CA LYS A 105 23.90 20.07 -6.28
C LYS A 105 24.49 20.61 -4.98
N LEU A 106 24.32 19.88 -3.87
CA LEU A 106 24.90 20.27 -2.58
C LEU A 106 26.43 20.26 -2.60
N GLU A 107 27.06 19.29 -3.27
CA GLU A 107 28.52 19.25 -3.41
C GLU A 107 29.03 20.38 -4.32
N GLU A 108 28.34 20.69 -5.43
CA GLU A 108 28.69 21.82 -6.31
C GLU A 108 28.61 23.17 -5.59
N LEU A 109 27.60 23.37 -4.73
CA LEU A 109 27.48 24.57 -3.90
C LEU A 109 28.62 24.68 -2.89
N LYS A 110 29.02 23.56 -2.29
CA LYS A 110 30.14 23.49 -1.37
C LYS A 110 31.47 23.78 -2.08
N ASP A 111 31.69 23.20 -3.25
CA ASP A 111 32.92 23.38 -4.04
C ASP A 111 33.05 24.80 -4.59
N SER A 112 31.93 25.45 -4.93
CA SER A 112 31.91 26.86 -5.36
C SER A 112 32.04 27.86 -4.20
N GLY A 113 32.00 27.40 -2.94
CA GLY A 113 32.00 28.27 -1.76
C GLY A 113 30.70 29.07 -1.59
N SER A 114 29.63 28.67 -2.27
CA SER A 114 28.33 29.32 -2.21
C SER A 114 27.65 29.03 -0.87
N VAL A 115 27.12 30.07 -0.22
CA VAL A 115 26.38 29.92 1.04
C VAL A 115 24.90 29.76 0.73
N ILE A 116 24.32 28.65 1.19
CA ILE A 116 22.87 28.41 1.10
C ILE A 116 22.16 29.36 2.07
N PRO A 117 21.15 30.12 1.64
CA PRO A 117 20.37 30.97 2.54
C PRO A 117 19.81 30.19 3.73
N GLU A 118 19.71 30.85 4.89
CA GLU A 118 19.19 30.22 6.11
C GLU A 118 17.73 29.74 5.91
N GLU A 119 16.93 30.51 5.18
CA GLU A 119 15.57 30.12 4.79
C GLU A 119 15.54 28.83 3.98
N THR A 120 16.36 28.73 2.93
CA THR A 120 16.50 27.52 2.11
C THR A 120 16.95 26.32 2.96
N THR A 121 17.91 26.54 3.86
CA THR A 121 18.39 25.51 4.79
C THR A 121 17.26 25.01 5.71
N ALA A 122 16.43 25.91 6.23
CA ALA A 122 15.28 25.55 7.06
C ALA A 122 14.24 24.74 6.26
N GLN A 123 13.96 25.13 5.02
CA GLN A 123 13.03 24.40 4.13
C GLN A 123 13.55 22.99 3.81
N LEU A 124 14.84 22.85 3.47
CA LEU A 124 15.47 21.53 3.22
C LEU A 124 15.40 20.63 4.46
N LYS A 125 15.59 21.17 5.66
CA LYS A 125 15.43 20.42 6.93
C LYS A 125 13.99 19.96 7.13
N ALA A 126 13.01 20.84 6.89
CA ALA A 126 11.59 20.50 7.01
C ALA A 126 11.18 19.39 6.02
N HIS A 127 11.61 19.48 4.76
CA HIS A 127 11.38 18.45 3.76
C HIS A 127 12.03 17.11 4.14
N ASN A 128 13.26 17.13 4.66
CA ASN A 128 13.90 15.91 5.17
C ASN A 128 13.12 15.24 6.30
N ALA A 129 12.53 16.03 7.22
CA ALA A 129 11.66 15.49 8.26
C ALA A 129 10.41 14.81 7.68
N GLN A 130 9.75 15.44 6.70
CA GLN A 130 8.60 14.86 6.00
C GLN A 130 8.96 13.56 5.27
N ILE A 131 10.11 13.52 4.60
CA ILE A 131 10.62 12.29 3.97
C ILE A 131 10.86 11.19 5.01
N ALA A 132 11.40 11.52 6.18
CA ALA A 132 11.64 10.54 7.25
C ALA A 132 10.33 9.94 7.79
N GLU A 133 9.29 10.75 7.97
CA GLU A 133 7.96 10.27 8.36
C GLU A 133 7.34 9.34 7.32
N LEU A 134 7.40 9.72 6.04
CA LEU A 134 6.92 8.89 4.93
C LEU A 134 7.70 7.57 4.84
N ALA A 135 9.03 7.62 5.00
CA ALA A 135 9.87 6.44 5.02
C ALA A 135 9.54 5.50 6.20
N ASN A 136 9.16 6.04 7.36
CA ASN A 136 8.68 5.22 8.47
C ASN A 136 7.36 4.52 8.13
N SER A 137 6.44 5.20 7.44
CA SER A 137 5.18 4.58 6.98
C SER A 137 5.41 3.40 6.03
N LEU A 138 6.47 3.44 5.22
CA LEU A 138 6.87 2.31 4.37
C LEU A 138 7.41 1.11 5.17
N LYS A 139 7.92 1.31 6.39
CA LYS A 139 8.42 0.22 7.25
C LYS A 139 7.28 -0.63 7.78
N ASP A 140 6.12 -0.05 8.01
CA ASP A 140 4.94 -0.77 8.53
C ASP A 140 4.44 -1.83 7.55
N THR A 141 4.71 -1.65 6.25
CA THR A 141 4.36 -2.62 5.21
C THR A 141 5.48 -3.62 4.88
N LYS A 142 6.61 -3.55 5.60
CA LYS A 142 7.75 -4.43 5.37
C LYS A 142 7.38 -5.87 5.76
N GLY A 143 7.56 -6.80 4.82
CA GLY A 143 7.31 -8.22 5.05
C GLY A 143 5.85 -8.66 4.81
N GLN A 144 4.88 -7.75 4.83
CA GLN A 144 3.45 -8.10 4.67
C GLN A 144 3.17 -8.88 3.36
N ILE A 145 3.69 -8.43 2.21
CA ILE A 145 3.53 -9.15 0.94
C ILE A 145 4.16 -10.54 1.01
N LYS A 146 5.32 -10.68 1.67
CA LYS A 146 5.98 -11.99 1.84
C LYS A 146 5.10 -12.92 2.68
N ASP A 147 4.53 -12.41 3.76
CA ASP A 147 3.67 -13.19 4.65
C ASP A 147 2.38 -13.65 3.92
N ILE A 148 1.79 -12.78 3.08
CA ILE A 148 0.64 -13.13 2.24
C ILE A 148 1.02 -14.21 1.22
N VAL A 149 2.18 -14.09 0.56
CA VAL A 149 2.67 -15.08 -0.41
C VAL A 149 2.92 -16.44 0.25
N GLU A 150 3.40 -16.47 1.50
CA GLU A 150 3.57 -17.74 2.23
C GLU A 150 2.22 -18.38 2.56
N LYS A 151 1.22 -17.60 3.00
CA LYS A 151 -0.15 -18.09 3.22
C LYS A 151 -0.81 -18.59 1.92
N TYR A 152 -0.59 -17.88 0.82
CA TYR A 152 -1.12 -18.22 -0.50
C TYR A 152 -0.76 -19.65 -0.94
N LYS A 153 0.43 -20.14 -0.59
CA LYS A 153 0.83 -21.53 -0.88
C LYS A 153 -0.08 -22.57 -0.20
N GLY A 154 -0.63 -22.25 0.98
CA GLY A 154 -1.62 -23.06 1.66
C GLY A 154 -2.94 -23.10 0.89
N PHE A 155 -3.43 -21.92 0.48
CA PHE A 155 -4.66 -21.79 -0.28
C PHE A 155 -4.62 -22.60 -1.59
N ILE A 156 -3.48 -22.59 -2.31
CA ILE A 156 -3.30 -23.44 -3.51
C ILE A 156 -3.55 -24.92 -3.22
N LYS A 157 -2.98 -25.44 -2.13
CA LYS A 157 -3.11 -26.86 -1.75
C LYS A 157 -4.56 -27.20 -1.39
N GLU A 158 -5.21 -26.29 -0.68
CA GLU A 158 -6.60 -26.41 -0.24
C GLU A 158 -7.60 -26.15 -1.38
N LYS A 159 -7.12 -25.61 -2.51
CA LYS A 159 -7.95 -25.09 -3.61
C LYS A 159 -8.95 -24.03 -3.10
N ASP A 160 -8.54 -23.26 -2.10
CA ASP A 160 -9.33 -22.14 -1.58
C ASP A 160 -9.17 -20.93 -2.49
N TYR A 161 -10.02 -20.92 -3.51
CA TYR A 161 -10.01 -19.91 -4.55
C TYR A 161 -10.37 -18.51 -4.04
N ALA A 162 -11.31 -18.37 -3.09
CA ALA A 162 -11.60 -17.04 -2.53
C ALA A 162 -10.46 -16.51 -1.67
N ALA A 163 -9.78 -17.38 -0.91
CA ALA A 163 -8.60 -16.97 -0.16
C ALA A 163 -7.44 -16.56 -1.08
N MET A 164 -7.26 -17.26 -2.21
CA MET A 164 -6.29 -16.86 -3.25
C MET A 164 -6.60 -15.48 -3.83
N ASP A 165 -7.86 -15.20 -4.16
CA ASP A 165 -8.25 -13.92 -4.74
C ASP A 165 -8.09 -12.76 -3.74
N THR A 166 -8.51 -13.01 -2.49
CA THR A 166 -8.34 -12.07 -1.38
C THR A 166 -6.85 -11.75 -1.16
N ALA A 167 -5.97 -12.76 -1.24
CA ALA A 167 -4.53 -12.56 -1.10
C ALA A 167 -3.96 -11.63 -2.20
N PHE A 168 -4.41 -11.76 -3.45
CA PHE A 168 -3.98 -10.83 -4.51
C PHE A 168 -4.50 -9.41 -4.29
N ALA A 169 -5.75 -9.25 -3.85
CA ALA A 169 -6.30 -7.94 -3.51
C ALA A 169 -5.53 -7.26 -2.37
N GLU A 170 -5.16 -8.02 -1.32
CA GLU A 170 -4.32 -7.53 -0.22
C GLU A 170 -2.93 -7.11 -0.71
N ILE A 171 -2.27 -7.91 -1.55
CA ILE A 171 -0.97 -7.56 -2.14
C ILE A 171 -1.08 -6.29 -2.97
N ALA A 172 -2.07 -6.20 -3.86
CA ALA A 172 -2.29 -5.03 -4.70
C ALA A 172 -2.49 -3.76 -3.85
N SER A 173 -3.32 -3.83 -2.80
CA SER A 173 -3.53 -2.71 -1.89
C SER A 173 -2.24 -2.25 -1.20
N ILE A 174 -1.41 -3.19 -0.73
CA ILE A 174 -0.12 -2.84 -0.10
C ILE A 174 0.79 -2.15 -1.14
N GLN A 175 0.85 -2.68 -2.36
CA GLN A 175 1.69 -2.10 -3.41
C GLN A 175 1.20 -0.70 -3.83
N THR A 176 -0.12 -0.47 -3.92
CA THR A 176 -0.69 0.85 -4.20
C THR A 176 -0.37 1.85 -3.08
N TYR A 177 -0.53 1.44 -1.82
CA TYR A 177 -0.17 2.30 -0.68
C TYR A 177 1.32 2.69 -0.70
N ARG A 178 2.19 1.72 -0.96
CA ARG A 178 3.64 1.96 -1.09
C ARG A 178 3.95 2.90 -2.24
N LEU A 179 3.31 2.71 -3.39
CA LEU A 179 3.46 3.58 -4.58
C LEU A 179 3.08 5.03 -4.25
N ASP A 180 1.96 5.23 -3.56
CA ASP A 180 1.49 6.55 -3.15
C ASP A 180 2.48 7.27 -2.23
N ILE A 181 3.09 6.54 -1.28
CA ILE A 181 4.12 7.12 -0.42
C ILE A 181 5.38 7.46 -1.22
N LEU A 182 5.84 6.55 -2.09
CA LEU A 182 7.04 6.77 -2.90
C LEU A 182 6.88 7.99 -3.83
N ASN A 183 5.70 8.17 -4.42
CA ASN A 183 5.39 9.36 -5.22
C ASN A 183 5.40 10.65 -4.40
N GLN A 184 4.89 10.63 -3.16
CA GLN A 184 4.99 11.79 -2.26
C GLN A 184 6.46 12.13 -1.95
N ILE A 185 7.30 11.11 -1.70
CA ILE A 185 8.74 11.34 -1.48
C ILE A 185 9.38 11.94 -2.75
N ASN A 186 9.02 11.47 -3.95
CA ASN A 186 9.54 12.04 -5.19
C ASN A 186 9.15 13.51 -5.37
N SER A 187 7.90 13.88 -5.05
CA SER A 187 7.46 15.29 -5.07
C SER A 187 8.31 16.16 -4.14
N ILE A 188 8.54 15.70 -2.90
CA ILE A 188 9.35 16.43 -1.93
C ILE A 188 10.81 16.52 -2.39
N LEU A 189 11.39 15.45 -2.95
CA LEU A 189 12.74 15.49 -3.47
C LEU A 189 12.88 16.42 -4.69
N GLN A 190 11.86 16.53 -5.53
CA GLN A 190 11.83 17.51 -6.62
C GLN A 190 11.77 18.94 -6.09
N GLU A 191 10.92 19.21 -5.09
CA GLU A 191 10.88 20.51 -4.40
C GLU A 191 12.26 20.86 -3.82
N MET A 192 12.90 19.93 -3.11
CA MET A 192 14.25 20.12 -2.58
C MET A 192 15.29 20.40 -3.67
N ASN A 193 15.22 19.70 -4.81
CA ASN A 193 16.09 19.96 -5.94
C ASN A 193 15.84 21.34 -6.58
N ASN A 194 14.62 21.88 -6.53
CA ASN A 194 14.30 23.20 -7.07
C ASN A 194 14.73 24.35 -6.14
N LEU A 195 14.98 24.04 -4.87
CA LEU A 195 15.49 25.00 -3.88
C LEU A 195 17.01 25.27 -4.00
N LEU A 196 17.73 24.40 -4.73
CA LEU A 196 19.17 24.46 -4.96
C LEU A 196 19.49 24.78 -6.42
#